data_AF-A0A1M6XUL7-F1
#
_entry.id   AF-A0A1M6XUL7-F1
#
_cell.length_a   1.000
_cell.length_b   1.000
_cell.length_c   1.000
_cell.angle_alpha   90.00
_cell.angle_beta   90.00
_cell.angle_gamma   90.00
#
_symmetry.space_group_name_H-M   'P 1'
#
loop_
_entity.id
_entity.type
_entity.pdbx_description
1 polymer ?
#
loop_
_entity_poly.entity_id
_entity_poly.type
_entity_poly.pdbx_seq_one_letter_code
_entity_poly.pdbx_strand_id
1 'polypeptide(L)'
;MIPWGLILKVLALIGMAAAVVGGVWYGVHAIHEDGRKVERADWLGKENKELADKQLLLDAAAADNLALIEQNVKLNDEVATHAAKETQKIYDTDAAMRRDPDGLRIPAETCRAVELPAAADSAAVDNGSGRFSWVRLPGRTENDLYDYALKANRTRVKRDECREWALGVQEVGRMETRASQ
;
A
#
# COMPACT_ATOMS: atom_id res chain seq x y z
N MET A 1 48.75 87.46 23.35
CA MET A 1 47.36 87.25 23.80
C MET A 1 46.50 87.05 22.58
N ILE A 2 46.00 85.83 22.34
CA ILE A 2 45.08 85.58 21.23
C ILE A 2 43.74 86.22 21.60
N PRO A 3 43.16 87.07 20.75
CA PRO A 3 41.89 87.72 21.06
C PRO A 3 40.80 86.64 21.17
N TRP A 4 40.13 86.62 22.33
CA TRP A 4 39.11 85.63 22.70
C TRP A 4 38.01 85.46 21.63
N GLY A 5 37.67 86.53 20.90
CA GLY A 5 36.71 86.49 19.81
C GLY A 5 37.14 85.67 18.59
N LEU A 6 38.43 85.43 18.38
CA LEU A 6 38.96 84.59 17.30
C LEU A 6 38.84 83.10 17.66
N ILE A 7 39.01 82.76 18.94
CA ILE A 7 38.84 81.39 19.46
C ILE A 7 37.37 80.95 19.34
N LEU A 8 36.43 81.83 19.71
CA LEU A 8 34.99 81.55 19.56
C LEU A 8 34.56 81.33 18.11
N LYS A 9 35.10 82.11 17.16
CA LYS A 9 34.80 81.94 15.72
C LYS A 9 35.36 80.63 15.16
N VAL A 10 36.57 80.24 15.56
CA VAL A 10 37.18 78.97 15.16
C VAL A 10 36.42 77.78 15.73
N LEU A 11 36.01 77.82 17.01
CA LEU A 11 35.18 76.78 17.61
C LEU A 11 33.81 76.65 16.92
N ALA A 12 33.18 77.76 16.54
CA ALA A 12 31.92 77.74 15.80
C ALA A 12 32.07 77.08 14.41
N LEU A 13 33.18 77.36 13.70
CA LEU A 13 33.48 76.73 12.41
C LEU A 13 33.76 75.23 12.55
N ILE A 14 34.51 74.83 13.58
CA ILE A 14 34.77 73.41 13.87
C ILE A 14 33.47 72.68 14.22
N GLY A 15 32.59 73.30 15.02
CA GLY A 15 31.27 72.75 15.35
C GLY A 15 30.38 72.57 14.12
N MET A 16 30.35 73.56 13.20
CA MET A 16 29.65 73.42 11.92
C MET A 16 30.23 72.30 11.06
N ALA A 17 31.56 72.22 10.94
CA ALA A 17 32.22 71.18 10.15
C ALA A 17 31.90 69.78 10.69
N ALA A 18 31.94 69.60 12.01
CA ALA A 18 31.59 68.33 12.66
C ALA A 18 30.12 67.95 12.43
N ALA A 19 29.19 68.92 12.49
CA ALA A 19 27.77 68.68 12.23
C ALA A 19 27.51 68.23 10.78
N VAL A 20 28.20 68.84 9.80
CA VAL A 20 28.09 68.44 8.39
C VAL A 20 28.62 67.02 8.18
N VAL A 21 29.79 66.70 8.72
CA VAL A 21 30.38 65.35 8.62
C VAL A 21 29.49 64.30 9.29
N GLY A 22 28.96 64.61 10.47
CA GLY A 22 28.02 63.73 11.18
C GLY A 22 26.73 63.47 10.40
N GLY A 23 26.18 64.51 9.77
CA GLY A 23 24.99 64.39 8.92
C GLY A 23 25.22 63.53 7.68
N VAL A 24 26.36 63.69 7.00
CA VAL A 24 26.73 62.88 5.83
C VAL A 24 26.93 61.42 6.24
N TRP A 25 27.63 61.16 7.36
CA TRP A 25 27.82 59.79 7.87
C TRP A 25 26.50 59.10 8.19
N TYR A 26 25.58 59.80 8.86
CA TYR A 26 24.26 59.27 9.18
C TYR A 26 23.46 58.91 7.91
N GLY A 27 23.47 59.78 6.90
CA GLY A 27 22.80 59.52 5.62
C GLY A 27 23.35 58.28 4.91
N VAL A 28 24.68 58.14 4.83
CA VAL A 28 25.34 56.97 4.23
C VAL A 28 25.01 55.69 5.00
N HIS A 29 25.03 55.75 6.33
CA HIS A 29 24.71 54.60 7.18
C HIS A 29 23.26 54.14 7.03
N ALA A 30 22.31 55.09 6.99
CA ALA A 30 20.90 54.81 6.80
C ALA A 30 20.61 54.14 5.45
N ILE A 31 21.19 54.67 4.36
CA ILE A 31 21.05 54.10 3.01
C ILE A 31 21.64 52.67 2.96
N HIS A 32 22.78 52.44 3.61
CA HIS A 32 23.41 51.13 3.65
C HIS A 32 22.63 50.10 4.47
N GLU A 33 22.00 50.51 5.58
CA GLU A 33 21.13 49.62 6.36
C GLU A 33 19.82 49.29 5.64
N ASP A 34 19.18 50.27 5.03
CA ASP A 34 17.93 50.05 4.29
C ASP A 34 18.17 49.22 3.02
N GLY A 35 19.30 49.44 2.31
CA GLY A 35 19.71 48.61 1.18
C GLY A 35 19.87 47.13 1.55
N ARG A 36 20.55 46.83 2.68
CA ARG A 36 20.69 45.43 3.15
C ARG A 36 19.37 44.80 3.58
N LYS A 37 18.43 45.58 4.12
CA LYS A 37 17.10 45.08 4.49
C LYS A 37 16.28 44.72 3.25
N VAL A 38 16.34 45.55 2.20
CA VAL A 38 15.66 45.29 0.92
C VAL A 38 16.24 44.05 0.26
N GLU A 39 17.57 43.92 0.16
CA GLU A 39 18.20 42.74 -0.43
C GLU A 39 17.86 41.46 0.34
N ARG A 40 17.85 41.51 1.68
CA ARG A 40 17.45 40.37 2.51
C ARG A 40 15.97 40.03 2.33
N ALA A 41 15.10 41.03 2.23
CA ALA A 41 13.67 40.81 2.01
C ALA A 41 13.40 40.20 0.62
N ASP A 42 14.09 40.66 -0.42
CA ASP A 42 14.01 40.10 -1.77
C ASP A 42 14.54 38.66 -1.81
N TRP A 43 15.64 38.36 -1.11
CA TRP A 43 16.19 37.01 -1.04
C TRP A 43 15.25 36.05 -0.30
N LEU A 44 14.73 36.44 0.87
CA LEU A 44 13.74 35.65 1.62
C LEU A 44 12.44 35.47 0.82
N GLY A 45 12.01 36.50 0.08
CA GLY A 45 10.82 36.43 -0.77
C GLY A 45 10.98 35.43 -1.92
N LYS A 46 12.18 35.32 -2.51
CA LYS A 46 12.50 34.32 -3.54
C LYS A 46 12.57 32.91 -2.95
N GLU A 47 13.28 32.75 -1.84
CA GLU A 47 13.42 31.45 -1.17
C GLU A 47 12.06 30.90 -0.69
N ASN A 48 11.21 31.75 -0.09
CA ASN A 48 9.87 31.35 0.33
C ASN A 48 8.97 30.95 -0.85
N LYS A 49 9.09 31.62 -2.00
CA LYS A 49 8.36 31.21 -3.22
C LYS A 49 8.82 29.85 -3.71
N GLU A 50 10.13 29.63 -3.76
CA GLU A 50 10.68 28.34 -4.20
C GLU A 50 10.29 27.20 -3.24
N LEU A 51 10.26 27.46 -1.94
CA LEU A 51 9.77 26.52 -0.93
C LEU A 51 8.26 26.25 -1.09
N ALA A 52 7.45 27.28 -1.35
CA ALA A 52 6.02 27.11 -1.58
C ALA A 52 5.73 26.28 -2.84
N ASP A 53 6.47 26.52 -3.93
CA ASP A 53 6.33 25.75 -5.17
C ASP A 53 6.74 24.28 -4.98
N LYS A 54 7.83 24.03 -4.23
CA LYS A 54 8.24 22.66 -3.85
C LYS A 54 7.21 21.98 -2.97
N GLN A 55 6.64 22.70 -2.01
CA GLN A 55 5.60 22.18 -1.13
C GLN A 55 4.36 21.79 -1.93
N LEU A 56 3.93 22.61 -2.88
CA LEU A 56 2.80 22.29 -3.78
C LEU A 56 3.03 21.01 -4.59
N LEU A 57 4.25 20.81 -5.10
CA LEU A 57 4.60 19.57 -5.82
C LEU A 57 4.58 18.34 -4.91
N LEU A 58 5.08 18.49 -3.67
CA LEU A 58 5.05 17.42 -2.68
C LEU A 58 3.62 17.09 -2.24
N ASP A 59 2.78 18.10 -2.02
CA ASP A 59 1.40 17.91 -1.61
C ASP A 59 0.58 17.25 -2.74
N ALA A 60 0.82 17.63 -4.00
CA ALA A 60 0.23 16.97 -5.17
C ALA A 60 0.66 15.49 -5.26
N ALA A 61 1.95 15.22 -5.16
CA ALA A 61 2.46 13.84 -5.18
C ALA A 61 1.96 13.02 -3.97
N ALA A 62 1.80 13.63 -2.80
CA ALA A 62 1.26 12.98 -1.62
C ALA A 62 -0.22 12.61 -1.79
N ALA A 63 -1.01 13.48 -2.42
CA ALA A 63 -2.42 13.21 -2.73
C ALA A 63 -2.56 12.04 -3.71
N ASP A 64 -1.75 12.01 -4.77
CA ASP A 64 -1.75 10.90 -5.75
C ASP A 64 -1.33 9.57 -5.11
N ASN A 65 -0.29 9.61 -4.25
CA ASN A 65 0.13 8.42 -3.50
C ASN A 65 -0.94 7.93 -2.52
N LEU A 66 -1.66 8.83 -1.84
CA LEU A 66 -2.78 8.46 -0.97
C LEU A 66 -3.90 7.78 -1.75
N ALA A 67 -4.26 8.31 -2.93
CA ALA A 67 -5.27 7.70 -3.79
C ALA A 67 -4.86 6.28 -4.25
N LEU A 68 -3.58 6.07 -4.59
CA LEU A 68 -3.04 4.75 -4.92
C LEU A 68 -3.06 3.80 -3.72
N ILE A 69 -2.74 4.28 -2.52
CA ILE A 69 -2.81 3.48 -1.29
C ILE A 69 -4.27 3.05 -1.04
N GLU A 70 -5.22 3.96 -1.14
CA GLU A 70 -6.65 3.65 -0.95
C GLU A 70 -7.16 2.62 -1.96
N GLN A 71 -6.79 2.74 -3.24
CA GLN A 71 -7.15 1.76 -4.26
C GLN A 71 -6.55 0.39 -3.99
N ASN A 72 -5.28 0.32 -3.56
CA ASN A 72 -4.62 -0.94 -3.21
C ASN A 72 -5.23 -1.59 -1.97
N VAL A 73 -5.59 -0.80 -0.94
CA VAL A 73 -6.29 -1.30 0.25
C VAL A 73 -7.63 -1.91 -0.14
N LYS A 74 -8.41 -1.21 -0.97
CA LYS A 74 -9.70 -1.70 -1.44
C LYS A 74 -9.57 -3.00 -2.25
N LEU A 75 -8.61 -3.06 -3.17
CA LEU A 75 -8.32 -4.26 -3.94
C LEU A 75 -7.98 -5.44 -3.01
N ASN A 76 -7.14 -5.20 -2.00
CA ASN A 76 -6.75 -6.22 -1.05
C ASN A 76 -7.94 -6.75 -0.24
N ASP A 77 -8.82 -5.86 0.22
CA ASP A 77 -10.05 -6.23 0.94
C ASP A 77 -11.01 -7.03 0.07
N GLU A 78 -11.18 -6.68 -1.21
CA GLU A 78 -12.02 -7.39 -2.16
C GLU A 78 -11.51 -8.81 -2.42
N VAL A 79 -10.21 -8.95 -2.72
CA VAL A 79 -9.54 -10.24 -2.96
C VAL A 79 -9.60 -11.12 -1.71
N ALA A 80 -9.32 -10.56 -0.53
CA ALA A 80 -9.39 -11.29 0.74
C ALA A 80 -10.82 -11.77 1.04
N THR A 81 -11.82 -10.93 0.79
CA THR A 81 -13.24 -11.29 0.99
C THR A 81 -13.67 -12.41 0.04
N HIS A 82 -13.22 -12.36 -1.22
CA HIS A 82 -13.51 -13.41 -2.19
C HIS A 82 -12.86 -14.75 -1.79
N ALA A 83 -11.57 -14.73 -1.41
CA ALA A 83 -10.85 -15.90 -0.94
C ALA A 83 -11.48 -16.51 0.33
N ALA A 84 -11.97 -15.69 1.26
CA ALA A 84 -12.68 -16.14 2.45
C ALA A 84 -13.99 -16.87 2.11
N LYS A 85 -14.79 -16.32 1.17
CA LYS A 85 -16.03 -16.95 0.71
C LYS A 85 -15.79 -18.30 0.03
N GLU A 86 -14.80 -18.38 -0.86
CA GLU A 86 -14.45 -19.63 -1.53
C GLU A 86 -13.92 -20.68 -0.55
N THR A 87 -13.11 -20.25 0.43
CA THR A 87 -12.64 -21.13 1.52
C THR A 87 -13.81 -21.69 2.33
N GLN A 88 -14.80 -20.86 2.67
CA GLN A 88 -16.00 -21.31 3.38
C GLN A 88 -16.78 -22.34 2.57
N LYS A 89 -17.02 -22.09 1.27
CA LYS A 89 -17.68 -23.07 0.39
C LYS A 89 -16.96 -24.42 0.35
N ILE A 90 -15.62 -24.41 0.32
CA ILE A 90 -14.83 -25.64 0.34
C ILE A 90 -15.07 -26.42 1.64
N TYR A 91 -15.07 -25.75 2.80
CA TYR A 91 -15.36 -26.41 4.08
C TYR A 91 -16.79 -26.92 4.18
N ASP A 92 -17.77 -26.15 3.70
CA ASP A 92 -19.17 -26.56 3.71
C ASP A 92 -19.37 -27.80 2.82
N THR A 93 -18.69 -27.84 1.67
CA THR A 93 -18.73 -29.00 0.76
C THR A 93 -18.01 -30.21 1.35
N ASP A 94 -16.84 -30.02 1.97
CA ASP A 94 -16.12 -31.11 2.68
C ASP A 94 -16.95 -31.70 3.82
N ALA A 95 -17.57 -30.83 4.63
CA ALA A 95 -18.46 -31.25 5.70
C ALA A 95 -19.70 -31.99 5.18
N ALA A 96 -20.25 -31.56 4.04
CA ALA A 96 -21.37 -32.25 3.39
C ALA A 96 -20.95 -33.64 2.90
N MET A 97 -19.80 -33.77 2.25
CA MET A 97 -19.29 -35.07 1.77
C MET A 97 -18.99 -36.03 2.93
N ARG A 98 -18.37 -35.57 4.01
CA ARG A 98 -18.10 -36.41 5.21
C ARG A 98 -19.36 -36.89 5.93
N ARG A 99 -20.50 -36.21 5.74
CA ARG A 99 -21.80 -36.60 6.33
C ARG A 99 -22.57 -37.60 5.46
N ASP A 100 -22.09 -37.90 4.26
CA ASP A 100 -22.73 -38.87 3.38
C ASP A 100 -22.65 -40.28 4.03
N PRO A 101 -23.80 -40.89 4.39
CA PRO A 101 -23.82 -42.22 5.01
C PRO A 101 -23.24 -43.29 4.09
N ASP A 102 -23.31 -43.07 2.78
CA ASP A 102 -22.90 -44.01 1.75
C ASP A 102 -21.40 -43.99 1.46
N GLY A 103 -20.71 -42.91 1.88
CA GLY A 103 -19.27 -42.68 1.72
C GLY A 103 -18.81 -42.61 0.27
N LEU A 104 -17.49 -42.49 0.05
CA LEU A 104 -16.94 -42.57 -1.31
C LEU A 104 -17.13 -43.97 -1.91
N ARG A 105 -17.77 -44.03 -3.08
CA ARG A 105 -17.99 -45.26 -3.85
C ARG A 105 -17.33 -45.17 -5.21
N ILE A 106 -16.75 -46.28 -5.66
CA ILE A 106 -16.16 -46.44 -6.99
C ILE A 106 -16.91 -47.53 -7.77
N PRO A 107 -17.03 -47.44 -9.09
CA PRO A 107 -17.70 -48.47 -9.85
C PRO A 107 -16.91 -49.79 -9.74
N ALA A 108 -17.58 -50.90 -9.44
CA ALA A 108 -16.94 -52.20 -9.26
C ALA A 108 -16.24 -52.68 -10.54
N GLU A 109 -16.74 -52.27 -11.72
CA GLU A 109 -16.13 -52.57 -13.02
C GLU A 109 -14.71 -52.00 -13.17
N THR A 110 -14.40 -50.93 -12.44
CA THR A 110 -13.07 -50.28 -12.39
C THR A 110 -12.09 -51.07 -11.52
N CYS A 111 -12.58 -51.90 -10.60
CA CYS A 111 -11.80 -52.77 -9.74
C CYS A 111 -11.47 -54.09 -10.47
N ARG A 112 -10.76 -54.04 -11.60
CA ARG A 112 -10.35 -55.28 -12.30
C ARG A 112 -9.19 -55.96 -11.57
N ALA A 113 -9.50 -57.14 -11.05
CA ALA A 113 -8.61 -58.28 -10.82
C ALA A 113 -7.56 -58.16 -9.70
N VAL A 114 -8.00 -58.10 -8.44
CA VAL A 114 -7.38 -58.86 -7.35
C VAL A 114 -8.51 -59.28 -6.41
N GLU A 115 -8.62 -60.56 -6.07
CA GLU A 115 -9.49 -60.98 -4.95
C GLU A 115 -8.98 -60.27 -3.70
N LEU A 116 -9.66 -59.19 -3.32
CA LEU A 116 -9.34 -58.47 -2.10
C LEU A 116 -9.64 -59.41 -0.94
N PRO A 117 -8.64 -59.80 -0.12
CA PRO A 117 -8.94 -60.53 1.10
C PRO A 117 -9.90 -59.65 1.91
N ALA A 118 -10.98 -60.26 2.40
CA ALA A 118 -11.96 -59.58 3.25
C ALA A 118 -11.25 -59.06 4.51
N ALA A 119 -10.69 -57.86 4.41
CA ALA A 119 -10.01 -57.19 5.50
C ALA A 119 -11.07 -56.70 6.48
N ALA A 120 -10.79 -56.92 7.75
CA ALA A 120 -11.73 -56.98 8.85
C ALA A 120 -12.46 -55.67 9.22
N ASP A 121 -12.32 -54.60 8.44
CA ASP A 121 -12.96 -53.32 8.69
C ASP A 121 -13.55 -52.72 7.40
N SER A 122 -14.85 -53.00 7.17
CA SER A 122 -15.79 -52.11 6.47
C SER A 122 -15.57 -51.80 4.99
N ALA A 123 -15.49 -52.82 4.13
CA ALA A 123 -15.90 -52.73 2.73
C ALA A 123 -17.14 -53.61 2.52
N ALA A 124 -18.29 -53.18 3.05
CA ALA A 124 -19.54 -53.93 2.85
C ALA A 124 -19.96 -53.79 1.39
N VAL A 125 -19.96 -54.91 0.67
CA VAL A 125 -20.66 -55.04 -0.60
C VAL A 125 -22.15 -55.05 -0.27
N ASP A 126 -22.89 -54.07 -0.78
CA ASP A 126 -24.33 -53.96 -0.54
C ASP A 126 -25.03 -55.20 -1.13
N ASN A 127 -25.50 -56.10 -0.27
CA ASN A 127 -26.14 -57.37 -0.65
C ASN A 127 -27.62 -57.20 -1.04
N GLY A 128 -28.08 -55.96 -1.24
CA GLY A 128 -29.40 -55.63 -1.75
C GLY A 128 -29.50 -55.75 -3.27
N SER A 129 -29.92 -56.93 -3.75
CA SER A 129 -30.54 -57.20 -5.06
C SER A 129 -30.06 -56.36 -6.27
N GLY A 130 -29.17 -56.96 -7.08
CA GLY A 130 -29.33 -56.87 -8.54
C GLY A 130 -28.14 -56.38 -9.36
N ARG A 131 -27.24 -55.53 -8.85
CA ARG A 131 -26.01 -55.15 -9.57
C ARG A 131 -24.91 -54.76 -8.60
N PHE A 132 -23.86 -55.59 -8.51
CA PHE A 132 -22.56 -55.30 -7.90
C PHE A 132 -21.83 -54.17 -8.64
N SER A 133 -22.43 -52.98 -8.72
CA SER A 133 -21.96 -51.90 -9.58
C SER A 133 -21.06 -50.92 -8.85
N TRP A 134 -21.05 -50.90 -7.51
CA TRP A 134 -20.30 -49.94 -6.70
C TRP A 134 -19.66 -50.60 -5.48
N VAL A 135 -18.43 -50.21 -5.17
CA VAL A 135 -17.65 -50.63 -3.99
C VAL A 135 -17.33 -49.40 -3.15
N ARG A 136 -17.60 -49.46 -1.85
CA ARG A 136 -17.24 -48.40 -0.90
C ARG A 136 -15.74 -48.44 -0.59
N LEU A 137 -15.10 -47.28 -0.51
CA LEU A 137 -13.71 -47.19 -0.09
C LEU A 137 -13.55 -47.45 1.41
N PRO A 138 -12.45 -48.08 1.86
CA PRO A 138 -12.14 -48.20 3.28
C PRO A 138 -12.03 -46.81 3.93
N GLY A 139 -12.52 -46.67 5.16
CA GLY A 139 -12.59 -45.37 5.84
C GLY A 139 -11.26 -44.63 5.95
N ARG A 140 -10.12 -45.33 6.02
CA ARG A 140 -8.79 -44.69 5.99
C ARG A 140 -8.49 -44.05 4.63
N THR A 141 -8.70 -44.79 3.54
CA THR A 141 -8.50 -44.29 2.17
C THR A 141 -9.48 -43.16 1.85
N GLU A 142 -10.72 -43.26 2.32
CA GLU A 142 -11.73 -42.22 2.21
C GLU A 142 -11.28 -40.92 2.91
N ASN A 143 -10.81 -40.99 4.15
CA ASN A 143 -10.27 -39.84 4.87
C ASN A 143 -9.04 -39.23 4.20
N ASP A 144 -8.09 -40.04 3.75
CA ASP A 144 -6.89 -39.58 3.05
C ASP A 144 -7.25 -38.83 1.75
N LEU A 145 -8.26 -39.29 1.02
CA LEU A 145 -8.77 -38.63 -0.19
C LEU A 145 -9.46 -37.30 0.12
N TYR A 146 -10.26 -37.22 1.18
CA TYR A 146 -10.85 -35.95 1.61
C TYR A 146 -9.79 -34.92 1.98
N ASP A 147 -8.79 -35.32 2.78
CA ASP A 147 -7.71 -34.43 3.19
C ASP A 147 -6.86 -33.96 1.99
N TYR A 148 -6.62 -34.85 1.02
CA TYR A 148 -5.98 -34.50 -0.23
C TYR A 148 -6.80 -33.49 -1.05
N ALA A 149 -8.11 -33.73 -1.22
CA ALA A 149 -9.01 -32.83 -1.93
C ALA A 149 -9.08 -31.46 -1.26
N LEU A 150 -9.16 -31.41 0.07
CA LEU A 150 -9.14 -30.18 0.85
C LEU A 150 -7.84 -29.40 0.64
N LYS A 151 -6.69 -30.08 0.67
CA LYS A 151 -5.38 -29.46 0.41
C LYS A 151 -5.29 -28.91 -1.00
N ALA A 152 -5.72 -29.67 -2.02
CA ALA A 152 -5.73 -29.23 -3.41
C ALA A 152 -6.62 -28.00 -3.62
N ASN A 153 -7.82 -27.99 -3.02
CA ASN A 153 -8.74 -26.86 -3.09
C ASN A 153 -8.17 -25.60 -2.41
N ARG A 154 -7.53 -25.73 -1.25
CA ARG A 154 -6.83 -24.60 -0.60
C ARG A 154 -5.72 -24.02 -1.50
N THR A 155 -4.95 -24.86 -2.17
CA THR A 155 -3.92 -24.40 -3.11
C THR A 155 -4.54 -23.68 -4.31
N ARG A 156 -5.68 -24.16 -4.82
CA ARG A 156 -6.41 -23.50 -5.90
C ARG A 156 -6.85 -22.09 -5.49
N VAL A 157 -7.48 -21.93 -4.33
CA VAL A 157 -7.92 -20.62 -3.83
C VAL A 157 -6.74 -19.66 -3.70
N LYS A 158 -5.62 -20.08 -3.11
CA LYS A 158 -4.42 -19.23 -3.00
C LYS A 158 -3.87 -18.81 -4.36
N ARG A 159 -3.86 -19.71 -5.34
CA ARG A 159 -3.42 -19.38 -6.70
C ARG A 159 -4.35 -18.36 -7.34
N ASP A 160 -5.66 -18.53 -7.19
CA ASP A 160 -6.66 -17.65 -7.77
C ASP A 160 -6.62 -16.27 -7.09
N GLU A 161 -6.41 -16.21 -5.76
CA GLU A 161 -6.12 -15.00 -4.98
C GLU A 161 -4.90 -14.24 -5.52
N CYS A 162 -3.77 -14.92 -5.70
CA CYS A 162 -2.57 -14.30 -6.29
C CYS A 162 -2.81 -13.78 -7.70
N ARG A 163 -3.62 -14.51 -8.50
CA ARG A 163 -3.95 -14.10 -9.87
C ARG A 163 -4.84 -12.86 -9.89
N GLU A 164 -5.87 -12.81 -9.05
CA GLU A 164 -6.76 -11.65 -8.92
C GLU A 164 -5.98 -10.43 -8.44
N TRP A 165 -5.12 -10.59 -7.45
CA TRP A 165 -4.24 -9.52 -6.98
C TRP A 165 -3.31 -9.00 -8.09
N ALA A 166 -2.66 -9.90 -8.83
CA ALA A 166 -1.76 -9.51 -9.93
C ALA A 166 -2.48 -8.76 -11.05
N LEU A 167 -3.70 -9.17 -11.40
CA LEU A 167 -4.52 -8.48 -12.40
C LEU A 167 -4.98 -7.11 -11.90
N GLY A 168 -5.42 -7.01 -10.64
CA GLY A 168 -5.83 -5.74 -10.05
C GLY A 168 -4.70 -4.72 -10.00
N VAL A 169 -3.49 -5.13 -9.60
CA VAL A 169 -2.31 -4.25 -9.59
C VAL A 169 -1.94 -3.78 -11.00
N GLN A 170 -2.03 -4.64 -12.01
CA GLN A 170 -1.82 -4.23 -13.41
C GLN A 170 -2.84 -3.20 -13.88
N GLU A 171 -4.10 -3.32 -13.43
CA GLU A 171 -5.16 -2.38 -13.78
C GLU A 171 -4.96 -1.02 -13.12
N VAL A 172 -4.60 -0.99 -11.83
CA VAL A 172 -4.23 0.24 -11.10
C VAL A 172 -3.06 0.96 -11.80
N GLY A 173 -1.98 0.25 -12.13
CA GLY A 173 -0.84 0.85 -12.84
C GLY A 173 -1.15 1.32 -14.27
N ARG A 174 -2.12 0.70 -14.95
CA ARG A 174 -2.60 1.16 -16.26
C ARG A 174 -3.43 2.45 -16.16
N MET A 175 -4.19 2.64 -15.08
CA MET A 175 -4.95 3.87 -14.88
C MET A 175 -4.03 5.07 -14.59
N GLU A 176 -2.96 4.85 -13.83
CA GLU A 176 -1.95 5.88 -13.53
C GLU A 176 -1.22 6.39 -14.78
N THR A 177 -0.84 5.47 -15.68
CA THR A 177 -0.19 5.81 -16.96
C THR A 177 -1.10 6.52 -17.96
N ARG A 178 -2.43 6.43 -17.79
CA ARG A 178 -3.40 7.21 -18.58
C ARG A 178 -3.74 8.57 -17.97
N ALA A 179 -3.67 8.71 -16.64
CA ALA A 179 -3.91 9.98 -15.95
C ALA A 179 -2.76 10.98 -16.10
N SER A 180 -1.57 10.49 -16.49
CA SER A 180 -0.33 11.26 -16.67
C SER A 180 -0.06 11.69 -18.12
N GLN A 181 -0.96 11.39 -19.07
CA GLN A 181 -0.94 11.89 -20.46
C GLN A 181 -1.97 12.99 -20.66
#